data_AF-A0A9D6W1L8-F1
#
_entry.id   AF-A0A9D6W1L8-F1
#
_cell.length_a   1.000
_cell.length_b   1.000
_cell.length_c   1.000
_cell.angle_alpha   90.00
_cell.angle_beta   90.00
_cell.angle_gamma   90.00
#
_symmetry.space_group_name_H-M   'P 1'
#
loop_
_entity.id
_entity.type
_entity.pdbx_description
1 polymer ?
#
loop_
_entity_poly.entity_id
_entity_poly.type
_entity_poly.pdbx_seq_one_letter_code
_entity_poly.pdbx_strand_id
1 'polypeptide(L)'
;MSMVRRTSPGAASTVAALVLLPGCYDSYQVTADSGHDAPVADVAHDAVGDLEARADAAGDGDAAEDAWADVDVAPDVSDADADTDGRVEADGAPDADADADADAEADGSTDVAPDGDAGPSEDAEPFDDADSHDATDADSDAGASDDGDVGGDAIVCDGAWQDPTSGALWEDPPTHTLRSWDDAVTRCDELVLCGEPAGTWRLPTVSELRSFMRGCAGTVAGGACGVTDSCLGEDCAVLACTGCSWLTGPGARGCYWDPAVSGAGGCGTYWSSSGSVGAESKAWTVSFSYAFVQSQFEERSVFVRCLRR
;
A
#
# COMPACT_ATOMS: atom_id res chain seq x y z
N MET A 1 22.57 41.99 50.20
CA MET A 1 22.23 42.02 48.77
C MET A 1 22.08 40.57 48.30
N SER A 2 21.08 39.85 48.83
CA SER A 2 19.73 39.63 48.27
C SER A 2 19.73 38.98 46.89
N MET A 3 19.78 37.64 46.91
CA MET A 3 19.43 36.77 45.79
C MET A 3 17.90 36.74 45.65
N VAL A 4 17.37 37.10 44.49
CA VAL A 4 15.96 36.92 44.13
C VAL A 4 15.86 35.69 43.22
N ARG A 5 15.45 34.56 43.79
CA ARG A 5 15.03 33.36 43.05
C ARG A 5 13.65 33.65 42.46
N ARG A 6 13.51 33.61 41.14
CA ARG A 6 12.21 33.56 40.47
C ARG A 6 11.75 32.11 40.37
N THR A 7 10.72 31.77 41.13
CA THR A 7 9.96 30.52 41.04
C THR A 7 8.95 30.62 39.90
N SER A 8 9.01 29.67 38.96
CA SER A 8 8.02 29.52 37.88
C SER A 8 6.74 28.86 38.42
N PRO A 9 5.53 29.33 38.07
CA PRO A 9 4.28 28.72 38.50
C PRO A 9 3.97 27.45 37.69
N GLY A 10 3.44 26.44 38.39
CA GLY A 10 3.13 25.12 37.86
C GLY A 10 2.00 25.11 36.85
N ALA A 11 2.15 24.27 35.82
CA ALA A 11 1.09 23.91 34.89
C ALA A 11 0.04 23.07 35.62
N ALA A 12 -1.18 23.58 35.67
CA ALA A 12 -2.34 22.86 36.17
C ALA A 12 -2.75 21.78 35.16
N SER A 13 -2.79 20.54 35.64
CA SER A 13 -3.30 19.38 34.92
C SER A 13 -4.81 19.48 34.78
N THR A 14 -5.32 19.62 33.55
CA THR A 14 -6.75 19.61 33.27
C THR A 14 -7.16 18.17 32.98
N VAL A 15 -7.81 17.53 33.96
CA VAL A 15 -8.41 16.20 33.82
C VAL A 15 -9.74 16.36 33.10
N ALA A 16 -9.80 15.91 31.84
CA ALA A 16 -11.06 15.83 31.11
C ALA A 16 -11.93 14.72 31.73
N ALA A 17 -13.07 15.12 32.29
CA ALA A 17 -14.10 14.23 32.77
C ALA A 17 -14.77 13.55 31.56
N LEU A 18 -14.57 12.24 31.44
CA LEU A 18 -15.29 11.38 30.49
C LEU A 18 -16.74 11.26 30.97
N VAL A 19 -17.65 11.97 30.31
CA VAL A 19 -19.10 11.81 30.50
C VAL A 19 -19.53 10.54 29.76
N LEU A 20 -19.77 9.47 30.52
CA LEU A 20 -20.34 8.22 30.03
C LEU A 20 -21.83 8.44 29.72
N LEU A 21 -22.20 8.33 28.44
CA LEU A 21 -23.59 8.25 28.00
C LEU A 21 -24.11 6.80 28.20
N PRO A 22 -25.36 6.60 28.68
CA PRO A 22 -25.96 5.28 28.86
C PRO A 22 -26.80 4.83 27.65
N GLY A 23 -26.70 3.53 27.31
CA GLY A 23 -27.51 2.84 26.29
C GLY A 23 -26.76 2.77 24.94
N CYS A 24 -26.39 1.61 24.39
CA CYS A 24 -27.15 0.38 24.24
C CYS A 24 -26.30 -0.84 24.57
N TYR A 25 -26.77 -1.67 25.51
CA TYR A 25 -26.25 -3.02 25.74
C TYR A 25 -27.33 -3.97 25.22
N ASP A 26 -27.20 -4.41 23.98
CA ASP A 26 -28.11 -5.42 23.43
C ASP A 26 -27.62 -6.80 23.88
N SER A 27 -28.49 -7.49 24.60
CA SER A 27 -28.23 -8.75 25.27
C SER A 27 -28.32 -9.90 24.29
N TYR A 28 -27.18 -10.47 23.91
CA TYR A 28 -27.11 -11.79 23.31
C TYR A 28 -27.45 -12.85 24.38
N GLN A 29 -28.69 -13.35 24.35
CA GLN A 29 -29.11 -14.50 25.16
C GLN A 29 -28.70 -15.78 24.42
N VAL A 30 -27.72 -16.50 24.96
CA VAL A 30 -27.42 -17.90 24.62
C VAL A 30 -28.35 -18.77 25.46
N THR A 31 -29.37 -19.35 24.85
CA THR A 31 -30.19 -20.39 25.49
C THR A 31 -29.45 -21.71 25.41
N ALA A 32 -28.92 -22.16 26.55
CA ALA A 32 -28.60 -23.56 26.80
C ALA A 32 -29.90 -24.31 27.08
N ASP A 33 -30.24 -25.28 26.25
CA ASP A 33 -31.29 -26.27 26.54
C ASP A 33 -30.62 -27.62 26.81
N SER A 34 -30.78 -28.11 28.04
CA SER A 34 -30.30 -29.41 28.49
C SER A 34 -31.46 -30.23 29.03
N GLY A 35 -32.04 -31.05 28.15
CA GLY A 35 -32.46 -32.44 28.39
C GLY A 35 -33.76 -32.71 29.15
N HIS A 36 -34.56 -33.69 28.68
CA HIS A 36 -34.92 -34.91 29.41
C HIS A 36 -35.79 -35.86 28.57
N ASP A 37 -35.46 -37.15 28.73
CA ASP A 37 -36.28 -38.36 28.71
C ASP A 37 -36.89 -38.96 27.43
N ALA A 38 -36.57 -40.26 27.33
CA ALA A 38 -37.04 -41.27 26.38
C ALA A 38 -38.53 -41.64 26.55
N PRO A 39 -39.05 -42.49 25.65
CA PRO A 39 -39.26 -43.87 26.12
C PRO A 39 -38.86 -44.98 25.12
N VAL A 40 -38.56 -46.11 25.74
CA VAL A 40 -38.34 -47.48 25.26
C VAL A 40 -39.53 -48.09 24.50
N ALA A 41 -39.24 -48.88 23.44
CA ALA A 41 -39.57 -50.33 23.34
C ALA A 41 -39.22 -50.93 21.96
N ASP A 42 -38.34 -51.95 22.01
CA ASP A 42 -38.30 -53.24 21.28
C ASP A 42 -38.68 -53.37 19.78
N VAL A 43 -37.78 -53.98 18.97
CA VAL A 43 -37.78 -55.42 18.58
C VAL A 43 -36.75 -55.72 17.47
N ALA A 44 -35.91 -56.74 17.72
CA ALA A 44 -35.19 -57.73 16.85
C ALA A 44 -34.24 -57.23 15.72
N HIS A 45 -32.93 -57.55 15.72
CA HIS A 45 -32.16 -58.82 15.61
C HIS A 45 -31.70 -59.17 14.18
N ASP A 46 -30.43 -59.58 14.13
CA ASP A 46 -29.70 -60.35 13.10
C ASP A 46 -29.15 -59.64 11.85
N ALA A 47 -27.84 -59.38 11.84
CA ALA A 47 -26.88 -60.21 11.10
C ALA A 47 -25.43 -59.67 11.29
N VAL A 48 -24.57 -60.56 11.79
CA VAL A 48 -23.12 -60.43 11.90
C VAL A 48 -22.42 -60.74 10.57
N GLY A 49 -21.26 -60.12 10.34
CA GLY A 49 -20.37 -60.44 9.24
C GLY A 49 -19.00 -59.79 9.43
N ASP A 50 -18.12 -60.52 10.13
CA ASP A 50 -16.70 -60.28 10.37
C ASP A 50 -15.87 -59.90 9.15
N LEU A 51 -14.85 -59.07 9.35
CA LEU A 51 -13.54 -59.23 8.69
C LEU A 51 -12.43 -58.70 9.60
N GLU A 52 -11.80 -59.62 10.33
CA GLU A 52 -10.56 -59.41 11.09
C GLU A 52 -9.33 -59.34 10.18
N ALA A 53 -8.32 -58.64 10.67
CA ALA A 53 -6.94 -58.65 10.20
C ALA A 53 -6.22 -59.98 10.52
N ARG A 54 -5.15 -60.32 9.76
CA ARG A 54 -3.83 -60.73 10.30
C ARG A 54 -2.77 -61.14 9.24
N ALA A 55 -1.58 -60.56 9.42
CA ALA A 55 -0.22 -61.15 9.47
C ALA A 55 0.46 -61.81 8.24
N ASP A 56 1.64 -61.24 7.92
CA ASP A 56 2.97 -61.84 7.65
C ASP A 56 3.16 -63.01 6.66
N ALA A 57 3.98 -62.78 5.62
CA ALA A 57 5.09 -63.66 5.22
C ALA A 57 5.99 -63.03 4.14
N ALA A 58 7.29 -63.30 4.27
CA ALA A 58 8.41 -62.88 3.43
C ALA A 58 8.57 -63.73 2.14
N GLY A 59 9.44 -63.25 1.23
CA GLY A 59 10.34 -64.13 0.47
C GLY A 59 10.34 -63.99 -1.06
N ASP A 60 11.48 -63.49 -1.55
CA ASP A 60 12.24 -63.96 -2.74
C ASP A 60 11.67 -63.89 -4.17
N GLY A 61 12.48 -63.27 -5.05
CA GLY A 61 12.81 -63.90 -6.34
C GLY A 61 12.58 -63.11 -7.62
N ASP A 62 13.60 -62.34 -8.01
CA ASP A 62 14.28 -62.31 -9.32
C ASP A 62 13.58 -62.07 -10.68
N ALA A 63 14.34 -61.30 -11.49
CA ALA A 63 14.39 -61.18 -12.95
C ALA A 63 13.29 -60.33 -13.62
N ALA A 64 13.55 -59.40 -14.56
CA ALA A 64 14.72 -59.02 -15.34
C ALA A 64 14.48 -57.58 -15.87
N GLU A 65 15.49 -56.71 -15.86
CA GLU A 65 16.30 -56.29 -17.02
C GLU A 65 15.54 -55.48 -18.09
N ASP A 66 15.91 -54.21 -18.24
CA ASP A 66 16.21 -53.48 -19.50
C ASP A 66 16.09 -51.97 -19.22
N ALA A 67 17.22 -51.30 -18.90
CA ALA A 67 18.06 -50.53 -19.84
C ALA A 67 17.29 -49.31 -20.40
N TRP A 68 17.70 -48.05 -20.18
CA TRP A 68 18.85 -47.31 -20.77
C TRP A 68 19.18 -46.09 -19.86
N ALA A 69 20.29 -46.12 -19.11
CA ALA A 69 21.62 -45.60 -19.45
C ALA A 69 21.85 -44.11 -19.09
N ASP A 70 22.49 -43.93 -17.93
CA ASP A 70 23.25 -42.76 -17.50
C ASP A 70 24.38 -42.43 -18.49
N VAL A 71 24.66 -41.13 -18.67
CA VAL A 71 25.87 -40.64 -19.34
C VAL A 71 26.70 -39.90 -18.31
N ASP A 72 27.58 -40.64 -17.65
CA ASP A 72 28.80 -40.11 -17.06
C ASP A 72 29.85 -39.97 -18.17
N VAL A 73 30.27 -38.72 -18.46
CA VAL A 73 31.47 -38.44 -19.25
C VAL A 73 32.44 -37.61 -18.41
N ALA A 74 33.40 -38.33 -17.84
CA ALA A 74 34.78 -37.89 -17.68
C ALA A 74 35.63 -39.17 -17.75
N PRO A 75 36.80 -39.18 -18.43
CA PRO A 75 37.96 -38.46 -17.87
C PRO A 75 38.99 -37.90 -18.89
N ASP A 76 39.72 -36.89 -18.40
CA ASP A 76 41.19 -36.75 -18.40
C ASP A 76 42.00 -37.22 -19.63
N VAL A 77 42.65 -36.29 -20.34
CA VAL A 77 44.12 -36.07 -20.34
C VAL A 77 44.49 -35.05 -21.44
N SER A 78 45.36 -34.10 -21.12
CA SER A 78 46.68 -33.92 -21.74
C SER A 78 47.14 -32.46 -21.70
N ASP A 79 48.32 -32.32 -21.13
CA ASP A 79 49.16 -31.14 -21.04
C ASP A 79 49.33 -30.44 -22.39
N ALA A 80 49.22 -29.11 -22.35
CA ALA A 80 49.90 -28.23 -23.28
C ALA A 80 50.28 -26.96 -22.53
N ASP A 81 51.52 -26.97 -22.04
CA ASP A 81 52.29 -25.79 -21.71
C ASP A 81 52.24 -24.79 -22.88
N ALA A 82 51.81 -23.57 -22.59
CA ALA A 82 52.15 -22.41 -23.39
C ALA A 82 52.33 -21.23 -22.44
N ASP A 83 53.59 -21.07 -22.03
CA ASP A 83 54.15 -19.82 -21.57
C ASP A 83 53.71 -18.68 -22.50
N THR A 84 53.16 -17.61 -21.93
CA THR A 84 53.31 -16.29 -22.55
C THR A 84 53.51 -15.25 -21.45
N ASP A 85 54.73 -15.26 -20.94
CA ASP A 85 55.34 -14.12 -20.26
C ASP A 85 55.41 -12.93 -21.24
N GLY A 86 54.37 -12.10 -21.21
CA GLY A 86 54.25 -10.87 -21.99
C GLY A 86 54.31 -9.64 -21.09
N ARG A 87 55.40 -9.51 -20.35
CA ARG A 87 55.83 -8.32 -19.62
C ARG A 87 55.86 -7.12 -20.58
N VAL A 88 55.00 -6.13 -20.38
CA VAL A 88 55.23 -4.77 -20.87
C VAL A 88 55.21 -3.85 -19.67
N GLU A 89 56.40 -3.35 -19.36
CA GLU A 89 56.72 -2.31 -18.40
C GLU A 89 55.96 -1.02 -18.82
N ALA A 90 55.27 -0.39 -17.87
CA ALA A 90 55.72 0.82 -17.18
C ALA A 90 55.71 2.09 -18.05
N ASP A 91 55.43 3.19 -17.35
CA ASP A 91 55.65 4.59 -17.70
C ASP A 91 54.48 5.31 -18.38
N GLY A 92 53.80 6.14 -17.58
CA GLY A 92 52.84 7.10 -18.13
C GLY A 92 51.99 7.86 -17.10
N ALA A 93 52.55 8.23 -15.95
CA ALA A 93 52.09 9.45 -15.28
C ALA A 93 52.46 10.65 -16.17
N PRO A 94 51.56 11.62 -16.29
CA PRO A 94 51.89 12.97 -15.86
C PRO A 94 50.83 13.43 -14.85
N ASP A 95 51.25 13.77 -13.65
CA ASP A 95 51.76 15.08 -13.25
C ASP A 95 50.66 16.14 -13.17
N ALA A 96 50.63 16.72 -11.98
CA ALA A 96 49.75 17.76 -11.52
C ALA A 96 50.08 19.09 -12.19
N ASP A 97 49.04 19.81 -12.58
CA ASP A 97 48.95 21.28 -12.60
C ASP A 97 47.47 21.55 -12.22
N ALA A 98 47.08 22.08 -11.05
CA ALA A 98 47.60 23.16 -10.23
C ALA A 98 47.62 24.53 -10.94
N ASP A 99 46.44 24.97 -11.42
CA ASP A 99 46.08 26.39 -11.56
C ASP A 99 44.60 26.47 -11.11
N ALA A 100 44.18 27.02 -9.97
CA ALA A 100 44.47 28.33 -9.37
C ALA A 100 44.19 29.48 -10.33
N ASP A 101 42.90 29.80 -10.52
CA ASP A 101 42.47 31.18 -10.73
C ASP A 101 41.23 31.44 -9.85
N ALA A 102 41.51 32.12 -8.74
CA ALA A 102 40.56 32.99 -8.08
C ALA A 102 40.42 34.26 -8.92
N ASP A 103 39.19 34.75 -9.08
CA ASP A 103 38.79 36.16 -9.13
C ASP A 103 37.25 36.14 -9.21
N ALA A 104 36.53 36.37 -8.09
CA ALA A 104 36.23 37.69 -7.54
C ALA A 104 35.39 38.54 -8.51
N GLU A 105 34.10 38.66 -8.21
CA GLU A 105 33.27 39.89 -8.19
C GLU A 105 31.94 39.41 -7.51
N ALA A 106 31.55 39.80 -6.28
CA ALA A 106 30.99 41.11 -5.92
C ALA A 106 30.02 41.59 -7.02
N ASP A 107 28.75 41.91 -6.82
CA ASP A 107 27.98 42.49 -5.75
C ASP A 107 26.50 42.39 -6.19
N GLY A 108 25.56 42.34 -5.24
CA GLY A 108 24.15 42.26 -5.63
C GLY A 108 23.17 42.06 -4.48
N SER A 109 23.49 42.58 -3.30
CA SER A 109 22.49 42.83 -2.27
C SER A 109 21.60 43.98 -2.75
N THR A 110 20.38 43.67 -3.16
CA THR A 110 19.29 44.64 -3.01
C THR A 110 18.52 44.27 -1.77
N ASP A 111 19.00 44.79 -0.66
CA ASP A 111 18.20 45.13 0.50
C ASP A 111 17.04 46.02 0.04
N VAL A 112 15.82 45.49 0.07
CA VAL A 112 14.60 46.30 0.11
C VAL A 112 13.73 45.80 1.24
N ALA A 113 13.96 46.40 2.39
CA ALA A 113 12.98 46.60 3.45
C ALA A 113 13.39 47.92 4.15
N PRO A 114 12.54 48.60 4.92
CA PRO A 114 11.07 48.50 5.05
C PRO A 114 10.40 49.89 5.15
N ASP A 115 9.31 50.15 4.43
CA ASP A 115 8.37 51.23 4.77
C ASP A 115 7.02 50.75 4.23
N GLY A 116 6.05 50.34 5.03
CA GLY A 116 5.43 51.11 6.09
C GLY A 116 4.00 51.32 5.65
N ASP A 117 3.04 50.61 6.24
CA ASP A 117 1.78 51.26 6.52
C ASP A 117 1.07 50.58 7.69
N ALA A 118 0.84 51.41 8.69
CA ALA A 118 0.03 51.13 9.84
C ALA A 118 -1.35 51.73 9.53
N GLY A 119 -2.38 50.90 9.56
CA GLY A 119 -3.76 51.38 9.45
C GLY A 119 -4.76 50.39 10.01
N PRO A 120 -5.33 50.65 11.19
CA PRO A 120 -6.49 49.95 11.72
C PRO A 120 -7.78 50.72 11.40
N SER A 121 -8.82 50.00 10.99
CA SER A 121 -10.23 50.39 11.09
C SER A 121 -11.02 49.09 10.85
N GLU A 122 -11.56 48.44 11.88
CA GLU A 122 -12.85 48.81 12.48
C GLU A 122 -13.81 49.34 11.42
N ASP A 123 -14.63 48.46 10.86
CA ASP A 123 -15.99 48.77 10.43
C ASP A 123 -16.82 47.49 10.50
N ALA A 124 -17.55 47.40 11.60
CA ALA A 124 -18.70 46.54 11.74
C ALA A 124 -19.82 47.08 10.84
N GLU A 125 -20.50 46.20 10.11
CA GLU A 125 -21.87 46.49 9.72
C GLU A 125 -22.74 45.24 9.91
N PRO A 126 -23.84 45.35 10.68
CA PRO A 126 -24.89 44.36 10.79
C PRO A 126 -26.00 44.67 9.77
N PHE A 127 -26.27 43.75 8.86
CA PHE A 127 -27.51 43.81 8.08
C PHE A 127 -28.27 42.51 8.26
N ASP A 128 -29.18 42.59 9.24
CA ASP A 128 -30.47 41.91 9.21
C ASP A 128 -31.15 42.22 7.87
N ASP A 129 -31.49 41.20 7.10
CA ASP A 129 -32.67 41.23 6.25
C ASP A 129 -33.32 39.85 6.30
N ALA A 130 -34.29 39.75 7.20
CA ALA A 130 -35.37 38.81 7.10
C ALA A 130 -36.14 39.12 5.83
N ASP A 131 -36.25 38.15 4.92
CA ASP A 131 -37.37 38.15 4.00
C ASP A 131 -38.07 36.79 3.96
N SER A 132 -39.35 36.91 4.28
CA SER A 132 -40.36 35.90 4.46
C SER A 132 -41.18 35.87 3.17
N HIS A 133 -41.05 34.81 2.40
CA HIS A 133 -42.07 34.36 1.44
C HIS A 133 -42.17 32.86 1.63
N ASP A 134 -43.04 32.40 2.53
CA ASP A 134 -44.48 32.20 2.36
C ASP A 134 -44.84 31.34 1.15
N ALA A 135 -45.58 30.30 1.50
CA ALA A 135 -45.93 29.14 0.73
C ALA A 135 -46.82 29.49 -0.47
N THR A 136 -46.67 28.71 -1.54
CA THR A 136 -47.75 27.87 -2.11
C THR A 136 -47.15 27.04 -3.24
N ASP A 137 -47.23 25.72 -3.14
CA ASP A 137 -48.13 24.94 -3.99
C ASP A 137 -47.78 23.46 -3.90
N ALA A 138 -48.75 22.72 -3.37
CA ALA A 138 -48.86 21.30 -3.60
C ALA A 138 -49.31 21.11 -5.04
N ASP A 139 -48.54 20.37 -5.84
CA ASP A 139 -49.11 19.44 -6.79
C ASP A 139 -48.17 18.27 -7.00
N SER A 140 -48.81 17.10 -7.01
CA SER A 140 -48.22 15.79 -7.16
C SER A 140 -47.80 15.59 -8.62
N ASP A 141 -46.64 14.98 -8.88
CA ASP A 141 -46.58 13.93 -9.90
C ASP A 141 -45.26 13.15 -9.82
N ALA A 142 -45.42 11.83 -9.92
CA ALA A 142 -44.38 10.84 -9.98
C ALA A 142 -43.57 10.99 -11.27
N GLY A 143 -42.25 11.08 -11.13
CA GLY A 143 -41.33 11.06 -12.24
C GLY A 143 -39.91 10.94 -11.72
N ALA A 144 -39.50 9.71 -11.43
CA ALA A 144 -38.10 9.39 -11.20
C ALA A 144 -37.27 9.89 -12.39
N SER A 145 -36.49 10.93 -12.16
CA SER A 145 -35.31 11.27 -12.93
C SER A 145 -34.34 11.77 -11.89
N ASP A 146 -33.51 10.82 -11.45
CA ASP A 146 -32.37 11.03 -10.57
C ASP A 146 -31.37 11.88 -11.37
N ASP A 147 -31.62 13.19 -11.39
CA ASP A 147 -30.81 14.20 -12.06
C ASP A 147 -29.54 14.44 -11.23
N GLY A 148 -28.54 13.60 -11.47
CA GLY A 148 -27.13 13.96 -11.53
C GLY A 148 -26.62 15.08 -10.63
N ASP A 149 -26.75 14.91 -9.31
CA ASP A 149 -25.96 15.67 -8.34
C ASP A 149 -24.63 14.95 -8.11
N VAL A 150 -23.71 15.08 -9.07
CA VAL A 150 -22.32 14.62 -8.92
C VAL A 150 -21.53 15.68 -8.15
N GLY A 151 -22.06 16.04 -6.98
CA GLY A 151 -21.57 17.09 -6.10
C GLY A 151 -20.84 16.51 -4.90
N GLY A 152 -19.60 16.06 -5.09
CA GLY A 152 -18.56 16.28 -4.09
C GLY A 152 -18.24 15.19 -3.06
N ASP A 153 -18.91 14.04 -3.04
CA ASP A 153 -18.54 12.97 -2.10
C ASP A 153 -17.88 11.80 -2.84
N ALA A 154 -16.54 11.77 -2.82
CA ALA A 154 -15.69 10.74 -3.46
C ALA A 154 -15.81 9.32 -2.85
N ILE A 155 -16.85 9.07 -2.06
CA ILE A 155 -17.14 7.76 -1.45
C ILE A 155 -18.31 7.16 -2.22
N VAL A 156 -18.00 6.23 -3.13
CA VAL A 156 -19.02 5.50 -3.90
C VAL A 156 -19.79 4.52 -3.00
N CYS A 157 -19.17 4.07 -1.90
CA CYS A 157 -19.71 3.07 -0.98
C CYS A 157 -18.82 2.95 0.27
N ASP A 158 -19.38 2.41 1.36
CA ASP A 158 -18.62 2.18 2.59
C ASP A 158 -17.40 1.27 2.35
N GLY A 159 -16.23 1.78 2.72
CA GLY A 159 -14.96 1.07 2.59
C GLY A 159 -14.26 1.21 1.24
N ALA A 160 -14.75 2.05 0.32
CA ALA A 160 -14.04 2.39 -0.90
C ALA A 160 -14.07 3.88 -1.24
N TRP A 161 -12.99 4.33 -1.88
CA TRP A 161 -12.82 5.69 -2.38
C TRP A 161 -12.69 5.68 -3.90
N GLN A 162 -13.40 6.55 -4.61
CA GLN A 162 -13.26 6.70 -6.05
C GLN A 162 -12.28 7.80 -6.37
N ASP A 163 -11.26 7.47 -7.16
CA ASP A 163 -10.29 8.45 -7.64
C ASP A 163 -10.94 9.36 -8.68
N PRO A 164 -11.09 10.68 -8.41
CA PRO A 164 -11.69 11.60 -9.37
C PRO A 164 -10.84 11.77 -10.64
N THR A 165 -9.55 11.41 -10.60
CA THR A 165 -8.64 11.56 -11.74
C THR A 165 -8.71 10.36 -12.68
N SER A 166 -8.76 9.15 -12.13
CA SER A 166 -8.73 7.91 -12.93
C SER A 166 -10.09 7.21 -13.06
N GLY A 167 -11.07 7.60 -12.24
CA GLY A 167 -12.38 6.95 -12.12
C GLY A 167 -12.36 5.62 -11.37
N ALA A 168 -11.17 5.15 -10.96
CA ALA A 168 -10.99 3.85 -10.35
C ALA A 168 -11.44 3.84 -8.88
N LEU A 169 -12.01 2.72 -8.41
CA LEU A 169 -12.37 2.53 -7.01
C LEU A 169 -11.23 1.83 -6.25
N TRP A 170 -10.82 2.42 -5.15
CA TRP A 170 -9.78 1.93 -4.26
C TRP A 170 -10.40 1.47 -2.95
N GLU A 171 -9.95 0.33 -2.43
CA GLU A 171 -10.25 -0.07 -1.05
C GLU A 171 -9.75 1.02 -0.09
N ASP A 172 -10.62 1.56 0.76
CA ASP A 172 -10.27 2.61 1.72
C ASP A 172 -11.22 2.63 2.95
N PRO A 173 -10.72 2.42 4.19
CA PRO A 173 -9.34 2.13 4.54
C PRO A 173 -8.90 0.71 4.15
N PRO A 174 -7.60 0.47 3.89
CA PRO A 174 -7.07 -0.87 3.71
C PRO A 174 -7.09 -1.64 5.03
N THR A 175 -6.97 -2.97 5.00
CA THR A 175 -6.98 -3.84 6.20
C THR A 175 -5.73 -3.76 7.10
N HIS A 176 -4.68 -3.02 6.72
CA HIS A 176 -3.37 -2.95 7.43
C HIS A 176 -2.67 -4.29 7.66
N THR A 177 -3.00 -5.32 6.89
CA THR A 177 -2.32 -6.62 6.99
C THR A 177 -1.13 -6.66 6.03
N LEU A 178 0.02 -7.11 6.54
CA LEU A 178 1.19 -7.40 5.72
C LEU A 178 1.04 -8.79 5.11
N ARG A 179 1.29 -8.91 3.80
CA ARG A 179 1.13 -10.14 3.03
C ARG A 179 2.31 -10.36 2.10
N SER A 180 2.65 -11.62 1.83
CA SER A 180 3.51 -11.97 0.68
C SER A 180 2.85 -11.50 -0.62
N TRP A 181 3.59 -11.50 -1.72
CA TRP A 181 3.03 -11.08 -3.00
C TRP A 181 1.87 -11.98 -3.47
N ASP A 182 2.04 -13.30 -3.37
CA ASP A 182 0.99 -14.28 -3.74
C ASP A 182 -0.26 -14.17 -2.84
N ASP A 183 -0.05 -14.02 -1.53
CA ASP A 183 -1.15 -13.78 -0.58
C ASP A 183 -1.87 -12.45 -0.87
N ALA A 184 -1.14 -11.42 -1.33
CA ALA A 184 -1.72 -10.12 -1.67
C ALA A 184 -2.61 -10.21 -2.91
N VAL A 185 -2.19 -10.96 -3.93
CA VAL A 185 -3.00 -11.24 -5.12
C VAL A 185 -4.26 -11.98 -4.71
N THR A 186 -4.12 -13.09 -3.96
CA THR A 186 -5.23 -13.91 -3.49
C THR A 186 -6.22 -13.11 -2.65
N ARG A 187 -5.73 -12.27 -1.72
CA ARG A 187 -6.61 -11.38 -0.94
C ARG A 187 -7.47 -10.57 -1.90
N CYS A 188 -6.85 -9.83 -2.82
CA CYS A 188 -7.64 -8.90 -3.63
C CYS A 188 -8.68 -9.62 -4.49
N ASP A 189 -8.37 -10.82 -4.98
CA ASP A 189 -9.34 -11.64 -5.71
C ASP A 189 -10.51 -12.09 -4.80
N GLU A 190 -10.25 -12.43 -3.55
CA GLU A 190 -11.29 -12.85 -2.59
C GLU A 190 -12.07 -11.69 -1.95
N LEU A 191 -11.70 -10.43 -2.21
CA LEU A 191 -12.30 -9.28 -1.57
C LEU A 191 -13.76 -9.07 -2.02
N VAL A 192 -14.67 -9.11 -1.06
CA VAL A 192 -16.08 -8.71 -1.19
C VAL A 192 -16.25 -7.37 -0.50
N LEU A 193 -16.49 -6.32 -1.27
CA LEU A 193 -16.58 -4.95 -0.78
C LEU A 193 -17.54 -4.17 -1.68
N CYS A 194 -18.31 -3.24 -1.11
CA CYS A 194 -19.28 -2.42 -1.83
C CYS A 194 -20.39 -3.22 -2.55
N GLY A 195 -20.78 -4.37 -1.99
CA GLY A 195 -21.75 -5.26 -2.62
C GLY A 195 -21.22 -6.00 -3.85
N GLU A 196 -19.95 -5.80 -4.22
CA GLU A 196 -19.30 -6.49 -5.32
C GLU A 196 -18.83 -7.88 -4.90
N PRO A 197 -19.04 -8.91 -5.73
CA PRO A 197 -18.62 -10.26 -5.42
C PRO A 197 -17.08 -10.41 -5.52
N ALA A 198 -16.57 -11.49 -4.94
CA ALA A 198 -15.19 -11.92 -5.13
C ALA A 198 -14.88 -12.09 -6.64
N GLY A 199 -13.64 -11.80 -7.03
CA GLY A 199 -13.13 -11.75 -8.39
C GLY A 199 -13.29 -10.39 -9.06
N THR A 200 -13.97 -9.43 -8.42
CA THR A 200 -14.19 -8.09 -8.96
C THR A 200 -13.02 -7.15 -8.64
N TRP A 201 -12.47 -7.30 -7.44
CA TRP A 201 -11.32 -6.54 -6.97
C TRP A 201 -10.03 -7.25 -7.37
N ARG A 202 -8.96 -6.48 -7.59
CA ARG A 202 -7.64 -7.05 -7.89
C ARG A 202 -6.53 -6.22 -7.29
N LEU A 203 -5.35 -6.82 -7.25
CA LEU A 203 -4.14 -6.08 -6.95
C LEU A 203 -3.86 -5.11 -8.12
N PRO A 204 -3.61 -3.82 -7.86
CA PRO A 204 -3.34 -2.82 -8.90
C PRO A 204 -2.00 -3.07 -9.60
N THR A 205 -1.88 -2.69 -10.87
CA THR A 205 -0.58 -2.70 -11.55
C THR A 205 0.33 -1.59 -11.02
N VAL A 206 1.62 -1.63 -11.33
CA VAL A 206 2.55 -0.57 -10.92
C VAL A 206 2.14 0.78 -11.51
N SER A 207 1.65 0.81 -12.75
CA SER A 207 1.18 2.06 -13.37
C SER A 207 -0.05 2.61 -12.69
N GLU A 208 -0.95 1.74 -12.23
CA GLU A 208 -2.14 2.14 -11.49
C GLU A 208 -1.80 2.70 -10.11
N LEU A 209 -0.91 2.05 -9.34
CA LEU A 209 -0.44 2.61 -8.08
C LEU A 209 0.26 3.96 -8.26
N ARG A 210 1.04 4.12 -9.34
CA ARG A 210 1.66 5.42 -9.67
C ARG A 210 0.60 6.46 -10.03
N SER A 211 -0.51 6.06 -10.64
CA SER A 211 -1.64 6.96 -10.92
C SER A 211 -2.44 7.33 -9.67
N PHE A 212 -2.33 6.57 -8.57
CA PHE A 212 -2.90 6.90 -7.27
C PHE A 212 -2.04 7.90 -6.48
N MET A 213 -0.75 7.97 -6.80
CA MET A 213 0.20 8.86 -6.13
C MET A 213 -0.07 10.34 -6.43
N ARG A 214 0.14 11.22 -5.44
CA ARG A 214 0.03 12.68 -5.56
C ARG A 214 1.25 13.37 -4.93
N GLY A 215 1.67 14.50 -5.49
CA GLY A 215 2.68 15.38 -4.86
C GLY A 215 4.15 14.99 -5.06
N CYS A 216 4.48 14.03 -5.93
CA CYS A 216 5.87 13.72 -6.28
C CYS A 216 6.06 13.63 -7.81
N ALA A 217 6.49 14.72 -8.44
CA ALA A 217 6.59 14.84 -9.90
C ALA A 217 7.44 13.76 -10.58
N GLY A 218 8.45 13.22 -9.88
CA GLY A 218 9.31 12.15 -10.40
C GLY A 218 8.61 10.81 -10.58
N THR A 219 7.68 10.47 -9.70
CA THR A 219 7.14 9.10 -9.58
C THR A 219 5.64 8.97 -9.81
N VAL A 220 4.89 10.07 -9.83
CA VAL A 220 3.50 10.07 -10.33
C VAL A 220 3.41 9.49 -11.75
N ALA A 221 2.22 9.07 -12.17
CA ALA A 221 1.99 8.65 -13.54
C ALA A 221 2.43 9.73 -14.54
N GLY A 222 3.20 9.33 -15.57
CA GLY A 222 3.81 10.24 -16.54
C GLY A 222 5.04 11.01 -16.05
N GLY A 223 5.46 10.81 -14.79
CA GLY A 223 6.71 11.35 -14.24
C GLY A 223 7.96 10.68 -14.81
N ALA A 224 9.13 11.19 -14.42
CA ALA A 224 10.43 10.76 -14.93
C ALA A 224 10.81 9.30 -14.59
N CYS A 225 10.18 8.68 -13.58
CA CYS A 225 10.37 7.26 -13.29
C CYS A 225 9.83 6.41 -14.46
N GLY A 226 10.70 5.59 -15.05
CA GLY A 226 10.41 4.82 -16.27
C GLY A 226 9.63 3.52 -16.03
N VAL A 227 9.43 3.11 -14.78
CA VAL A 227 8.75 1.85 -14.43
C VAL A 227 7.27 1.92 -14.75
N THR A 228 6.83 1.21 -15.77
CA THR A 228 5.43 1.14 -16.21
C THR A 228 5.05 -0.30 -16.52
N ASP A 229 3.79 -0.56 -16.85
CA ASP A 229 3.33 -1.91 -17.20
C ASP A 229 3.99 -2.43 -18.49
N SER A 230 4.56 -1.53 -19.31
CA SER A 230 5.35 -1.86 -20.49
C SER A 230 6.87 -1.91 -20.25
N CYS A 231 7.33 -1.48 -19.07
CA CYS A 231 8.76 -1.41 -18.71
C CYS A 231 8.93 -1.84 -17.24
N LEU A 232 9.11 -3.15 -17.06
CA LEU A 232 9.18 -3.80 -15.74
C LEU A 232 10.60 -4.32 -15.41
N GLY A 233 11.59 -3.99 -16.24
CA GLY A 233 12.99 -4.31 -15.98
C GLY A 233 13.63 -3.34 -14.99
N GLU A 234 14.71 -3.76 -14.35
CA GLU A 234 15.49 -2.91 -13.42
C GLU A 234 16.10 -1.68 -14.13
N ASP A 235 16.34 -1.75 -15.44
CA ASP A 235 16.79 -0.64 -16.28
C ASP A 235 15.74 0.48 -16.43
N CYS A 236 14.47 0.17 -16.20
CA CYS A 236 13.38 1.15 -16.15
C CYS A 236 13.39 1.97 -14.85
N ALA A 237 13.98 1.44 -13.77
CA ALA A 237 14.07 2.08 -12.47
C ALA A 237 15.22 3.10 -12.40
N VAL A 238 15.04 4.21 -13.11
CA VAL A 238 15.97 5.34 -13.12
C VAL A 238 16.01 6.06 -11.76
N LEU A 239 16.97 6.96 -11.57
CA LEU A 239 17.14 7.74 -10.32
C LEU A 239 15.85 8.47 -9.87
N ALA A 240 15.00 8.88 -10.81
CA ALA A 240 13.71 9.50 -10.49
C ALA A 240 12.75 8.59 -9.72
N CYS A 241 12.93 7.26 -9.76
CA CYS A 241 12.15 6.29 -9.00
C CYS A 241 12.49 6.26 -7.50
N THR A 242 13.55 6.96 -7.06
CA THR A 242 13.92 7.10 -5.64
C THR A 242 12.91 7.92 -4.82
N GLY A 243 11.94 8.55 -5.48
CA GLY A 243 10.84 9.25 -4.84
C GLY A 243 11.19 10.66 -4.39
N CYS A 244 10.53 11.10 -3.33
CA CYS A 244 10.56 12.43 -2.76
C CYS A 244 10.84 12.36 -1.24
N SER A 245 10.85 13.52 -0.57
CA SER A 245 11.15 13.62 0.86
C SER A 245 10.15 12.85 1.74
N TRP A 246 10.58 12.39 2.91
CA TRP A 246 9.74 11.65 3.84
C TRP A 246 8.51 12.47 4.25
N LEU A 247 7.30 11.92 4.02
CA LEU A 247 6.00 12.45 4.46
C LEU A 247 5.76 13.95 4.15
N THR A 248 6.13 14.39 2.96
CA THR A 248 5.81 15.75 2.47
C THR A 248 4.74 15.74 1.38
N GLY A 249 3.98 14.65 1.26
CA GLY A 249 2.87 14.54 0.33
C GLY A 249 1.63 15.32 0.79
N PRO A 250 0.66 15.55 -0.11
CA PRO A 250 -0.53 16.34 0.17
C PRO A 250 -1.58 15.60 1.02
N GLY A 251 -1.49 14.28 1.10
CA GLY A 251 -2.45 13.43 1.80
C GLY A 251 -2.35 13.50 3.32
N ALA A 252 -3.31 12.87 4.00
CA ALA A 252 -3.32 12.78 5.45
C ALA A 252 -1.98 12.29 6.01
N ARG A 253 -1.47 12.94 7.06
CA ARG A 253 -0.18 12.63 7.71
C ARG A 253 1.05 12.76 6.79
N GLY A 254 0.93 13.48 5.67
CA GLY A 254 2.00 13.69 4.71
C GLY A 254 2.14 12.57 3.68
N CYS A 255 1.15 11.67 3.55
CA CYS A 255 1.20 10.61 2.55
C CYS A 255 1.14 11.20 1.12
N TYR A 256 1.81 10.53 0.18
CA TYR A 256 1.82 10.91 -1.23
C TYR A 256 0.60 10.42 -2.01
N TRP A 257 -0.60 10.74 -1.54
CA TRP A 257 -1.88 10.41 -2.20
C TRP A 257 -2.89 11.55 -2.03
N ASP A 258 -4.10 11.37 -2.53
CA ASP A 258 -5.14 12.39 -2.46
C ASP A 258 -5.58 12.70 -1.02
N PRO A 259 -5.76 13.99 -0.62
CA PRO A 259 -6.23 14.35 0.72
C PRO A 259 -7.58 13.73 1.12
N ALA A 260 -8.42 13.35 0.15
CA ALA A 260 -9.71 12.71 0.40
C ALA A 260 -9.59 11.23 0.79
N VAL A 261 -8.46 10.58 0.49
CA VAL A 261 -8.21 9.19 0.91
C VAL A 261 -8.05 9.15 2.42
N SER A 262 -8.74 8.20 3.07
CA SER A 262 -8.65 8.04 4.51
C SER A 262 -7.19 7.82 4.93
N GLY A 263 -6.73 8.63 5.89
CA GLY A 263 -5.41 8.44 6.52
C GLY A 263 -5.32 7.17 7.38
N ALA A 264 -6.42 6.42 7.48
CA ALA A 264 -6.55 5.16 8.20
C ALA A 264 -5.84 4.04 7.42
N GLY A 265 -4.52 4.11 7.37
CA GLY A 265 -3.69 3.25 6.52
C GLY A 265 -2.23 3.27 6.94
N GLY A 266 -1.80 4.44 7.42
CA GLY A 266 -0.39 4.79 7.40
C GLY A 266 0.12 4.93 5.96
N CYS A 267 1.16 5.73 5.77
CA CYS A 267 1.78 5.90 4.46
C CYS A 267 2.69 4.69 4.17
N GLY A 268 2.10 3.52 3.94
CA GLY A 268 2.83 2.27 3.75
C GLY A 268 3.55 2.13 2.41
N THR A 269 4.29 1.04 2.29
CA THR A 269 4.67 0.47 0.99
C THR A 269 3.64 -0.57 0.61
N TYR A 270 3.20 -0.56 -0.66
CA TYR A 270 2.13 -1.44 -1.15
C TYR A 270 2.62 -2.28 -2.32
N TRP A 271 2.17 -3.52 -2.38
CA TRP A 271 2.39 -4.42 -3.51
C TRP A 271 1.64 -3.96 -4.76
N SER A 272 2.30 -4.08 -5.91
CA SER A 272 1.63 -4.10 -7.21
C SER A 272 1.48 -5.54 -7.72
N SER A 273 0.59 -5.78 -8.66
CA SER A 273 0.49 -7.04 -9.41
C SER A 273 1.57 -7.20 -10.48
N SER A 274 2.47 -6.24 -10.63
CA SER A 274 3.51 -6.25 -11.65
C SER A 274 4.77 -6.96 -11.15
N GLY A 275 5.06 -8.14 -11.70
CA GLY A 275 6.34 -8.83 -11.50
C GLY A 275 7.50 -8.09 -12.16
N SER A 276 8.71 -8.22 -11.60
CA SER A 276 9.93 -7.66 -12.18
C SER A 276 10.46 -8.54 -13.31
N VAL A 277 10.76 -7.95 -14.47
CA VAL A 277 11.38 -8.68 -15.58
C VAL A 277 12.88 -8.77 -15.35
N GLY A 278 13.45 -9.96 -15.53
CA GLY A 278 14.90 -10.19 -15.40
C GLY A 278 15.42 -10.33 -13.96
N ALA A 279 14.54 -10.25 -12.97
CA ALA A 279 14.86 -10.54 -11.57
C ALA A 279 13.84 -11.56 -11.04
N GLU A 280 14.27 -12.82 -10.95
CA GLU A 280 13.41 -13.90 -10.44
C GLU A 280 12.95 -13.60 -8.99
N SER A 281 11.70 -13.94 -8.68
CA SER A 281 11.10 -13.80 -7.34
C SER A 281 11.00 -12.36 -6.83
N LYS A 282 10.83 -11.38 -7.71
CA LYS A 282 10.60 -9.98 -7.33
C LYS A 282 9.35 -9.40 -7.99
N ALA A 283 8.64 -8.57 -7.23
CA ALA A 283 7.54 -7.76 -7.73
C ALA A 283 7.74 -6.27 -7.40
N TRP A 284 7.06 -5.40 -8.15
CA TRP A 284 7.14 -3.95 -7.94
C TRP A 284 6.29 -3.51 -6.75
N THR A 285 6.82 -2.54 -6.02
CA THR A 285 6.17 -1.89 -4.87
C THR A 285 6.21 -0.38 -5.02
N VAL A 286 5.23 0.28 -4.40
CA VAL A 286 5.17 1.74 -4.33
C VAL A 286 5.05 2.17 -2.88
N SER A 287 5.93 3.06 -2.43
CA SER A 287 5.87 3.64 -1.08
C SER A 287 5.18 4.99 -1.09
N PHE A 288 4.16 5.16 -0.25
CA PHE A 288 3.48 6.45 -0.07
C PHE A 288 4.05 7.30 1.07
N SER A 289 5.05 6.79 1.81
CA SER A 289 5.85 7.60 2.75
C SER A 289 6.92 8.43 2.03
N TYR A 290 7.53 7.86 1.00
CA TYR A 290 8.63 8.46 0.24
C TYR A 290 8.31 8.68 -1.22
N ALA A 291 7.14 8.28 -1.71
CA ALA A 291 6.81 8.30 -3.14
C ALA A 291 7.78 7.51 -4.04
N PHE A 292 8.58 6.56 -3.53
CA PHE A 292 9.49 5.79 -4.38
C PHE A 292 8.79 4.58 -5.03
N VAL A 293 9.38 4.11 -6.14
CA VAL A 293 8.99 2.90 -6.87
C VAL A 293 10.20 1.97 -6.90
N GLN A 294 10.06 0.74 -6.42
CA GLN A 294 11.18 -0.22 -6.36
C GLN A 294 10.68 -1.67 -6.45
N SER A 295 11.55 -2.59 -6.87
CA SER A 295 11.30 -4.03 -6.81
C SER A 295 11.62 -4.58 -5.42
N GLN A 296 10.89 -5.61 -4.98
CA GLN A 296 11.11 -6.30 -3.70
C GLN A 296 10.90 -7.80 -3.89
N PHE A 297 11.57 -8.61 -3.07
CA PHE A 297 11.38 -10.06 -3.06
C PHE A 297 9.95 -10.42 -2.68
N GLU A 298 9.32 -11.31 -3.44
CA GLU A 298 7.91 -11.71 -3.31
C GLU A 298 7.57 -12.34 -1.96
N GLU A 299 8.56 -12.94 -1.28
CA GLU A 299 8.43 -13.50 0.07
C GLU A 299 8.29 -12.44 1.17
N ARG A 300 8.60 -11.17 0.89
CA ARG A 300 8.47 -10.11 1.88
C ARG A 300 7.02 -9.80 2.16
N SER A 301 6.71 -9.50 3.42
CA SER A 301 5.38 -9.07 3.80
C SER A 301 5.26 -7.55 3.68
N VAL A 302 4.40 -7.08 2.77
CA VAL A 302 4.17 -5.65 2.46
C VAL A 302 2.66 -5.38 2.51
N PHE A 303 2.24 -4.12 2.61
CA PHE A 303 0.81 -3.80 2.67
C PHE A 303 0.11 -4.07 1.33
N VAL A 304 -1.21 -4.25 1.42
CA VAL A 304 -2.08 -4.51 0.28
C VAL A 304 -3.19 -3.48 0.25
N ARG A 305 -3.50 -2.99 -0.95
CA ARG A 305 -4.68 -2.18 -1.23
C ARG A 305 -5.23 -2.62 -2.57
N CYS A 306 -6.50 -2.97 -2.62
CA CYS A 306 -7.12 -3.47 -3.84
C CYS A 306 -7.75 -2.36 -4.67
N LEU A 307 -7.85 -2.62 -5.96
CA LEU A 307 -8.36 -1.72 -6.98
C LEU A 307 -9.47 -2.41 -7.79
N ARG A 308 -10.47 -1.62 -8.18
CA ARG A 308 -11.49 -1.95 -9.16
C ARG A 308 -11.59 -0.84 -10.21
N ARG A 309 -11.84 -1.22 -11.46
CA ARG A 309 -12.20 -0.30 -12.55
C ARG A 309 -13.54 -0.67 -13.14
#